data_AF-A0AAW8HVD4-F1
#
_entry.id   AF-A0AAW8HVD4-F1
#
_cell.length_a   1.000
_cell.length_b   1.000
_cell.length_c   1.000
_cell.angle_alpha   90.00
_cell.angle_beta   90.00
_cell.angle_gamma   90.00
#
_symmetry.space_group_name_H-M   'P 1'
#
loop_
_entity.id
_entity.type
_entity.pdbx_description
1 polymer ?
#
loop_
_entity_poly.entity_id
_entity_poly.type
_entity_poly.pdbx_seq_one_letter_code
_entity_poly.pdbx_strand_id
1 'polypeptide(L)' 'MATTLTQNPQFIWIIAAVRRDMPTISAKIHHVAAPTEREARRTLARDHICFFAGRIRVEVAHA' A
#
# COMPACT_ATOMS: atom_id res chain seq x y z
N MET A 1 12.99 10.67 30.16
CA MET A 1 12.59 10.82 28.74
C MET A 1 11.75 9.61 28.39
N ALA A 2 10.44 9.79 28.19
CA ALA A 2 9.53 8.69 27.86
C ALA A 2 9.46 8.58 26.33
N THR A 3 10.03 7.52 25.77
CA THR A 3 9.76 7.13 24.39
C THR A 3 8.35 6.58 24.32
N THR A 4 7.39 7.41 23.93
CA THR A 4 6.07 6.94 23.48
C THR A 4 6.26 6.15 22.17
N LEU A 5 6.47 4.85 22.30
CA LEU A 5 6.28 3.90 21.21
C LEU A 5 4.78 3.66 21.02
N THR A 6 4.06 4.64 20.49
CA THR A 6 2.73 4.36 19.94
C THR A 6 2.79 4.34 18.42
N GLN A 7 2.61 3.12 17.91
CA GLN A 7 1.73 2.85 16.78
C GLN A 7 2.13 3.58 15.50
N ASN A 8 3.10 3.05 14.76
CA ASN A 8 3.24 3.37 13.34
C ASN A 8 1.90 3.01 12.68
N PRO A 9 1.05 3.98 12.26
CA PRO A 9 -0.28 3.65 11.75
C PRO A 9 -0.08 2.87 10.46
N GLN A 10 -0.27 1.55 10.54
CA GLN A 10 -0.22 0.72 9.35
C GLN A 10 -1.49 0.99 8.58
N PHE A 11 -1.35 1.60 7.42
CA PHE A 11 -2.44 1.68 6.47
C PHE A 11 -2.28 0.52 5.48
N ILE A 12 -3.40 -0.10 5.14
CA ILE A 12 -3.47 -0.94 3.94
C ILE A 12 -3.75 0.01 2.78
N TRP A 13 -2.76 0.20 1.93
CA TRP A 13 -2.88 0.93 0.68
C TRP A 13 -3.46 0.02 -0.39
N ILE A 14 -4.55 0.44 -1.00
CA ILE A 14 -5.21 -0.24 -2.10
C ILE A 14 -4.70 0.40 -3.39
N ILE A 15 -3.96 -0.36 -4.19
CA ILE A 15 -3.32 0.12 -5.42
C ILE A 15 -3.79 -0.75 -6.57
N ALA A 16 -4.41 -0.13 -7.58
CA ALA A 16 -4.66 -0.79 -8.86
C ALA A 16 -3.36 -0.76 -9.68
N ALA A 17 -2.84 -1.93 -10.03
CA ALA A 17 -1.56 -2.08 -10.70
C ALA A 17 -1.76 -2.76 -12.06
N VAL A 18 -1.24 -2.15 -13.12
CA VAL A 18 -1.21 -2.72 -14.47
C VAL A 18 0.23 -3.10 -14.78
N ARG A 19 0.46 -4.35 -15.20
CA ARG A 19 1.79 -4.84 -15.57
C ARG A 19 2.31 -4.11 -16.81
N ARG A 20 3.58 -3.71 -16.79
CA ARG A 20 4.26 -3.05 -17.91
C ARG A 20 4.64 -4.01 -19.03
N ASP A 21 4.89 -5.26 -18.68
CA ASP A 21 5.42 -6.30 -19.57
C ASP A 21 4.33 -7.08 -20.31
N MET A 22 3.06 -6.88 -19.95
CA MET A 22 1.92 -7.57 -20.55
C MET A 22 1.21 -6.64 -21.56
N PRO A 23 0.99 -7.05 -22.82
CA PRO A 23 0.26 -6.24 -23.80
C PRO A 23 -1.23 -6.11 -23.47
N THR A 24 -1.76 -6.99 -22.61
CA THR A 24 -3.14 -6.92 -22.12
C THR A 24 -3.23 -6.00 -20.92
N ILE A 25 -4.01 -4.91 -21.05
CA ILE A 25 -4.29 -3.98 -19.96
C ILE A 25 -5.24 -4.66 -18.97
N SER A 26 -4.67 -5.27 -17.94
CA SER A 26 -5.41 -5.84 -16.82
C SER A 26 -4.95 -5.18 -15.53
N ALA A 27 -5.86 -4.44 -14.90
CA ALA A 27 -5.64 -3.85 -13.59
C ALA A 27 -5.91 -4.89 -12.49
N LYS A 28 -4.92 -5.14 -11.64
CA LYS A 28 -5.05 -5.97 -10.43
C LYS A 28 -5.05 -5.09 -9.20
N ILE A 29 -5.91 -5.40 -8.24
CA ILE A 29 -5.96 -4.69 -6.96
C ILE A 29 -4.94 -5.31 -6.00
N HIS A 30 -4.01 -4.51 -5.51
CA HIS A 30 -3.00 -4.89 -4.54
C HIS A 30 -3.26 -4.20 -3.20
N HIS A 31 -3.17 -4.97 -2.13
CA HIS A 31 -3.22 -4.50 -0.76
C HIS A 31 -1.79 -4.46 -0.21
N VAL A 32 -1.30 -3.27 0.11
CA VAL A 32 0.08 -3.08 0.57
C VAL A 32 0.07 -2.40 1.93
N ALA A 33 0.52 -3.12 2.95
CA ALA A 33 0.74 -2.54 4.28
C ALA A 33 1.99 -1.66 4.24
N ALA A 34 1.83 -0.36 4.45
CA ALA A 34 2.96 0.57 4.49
C ALA A 34 2.61 1.81 5.34
N PRO A 35 3.61 2.47 5.94
CA PRO A 35 3.37 3.70 6.70
C PRO A 35 2.98 4.87 5.77
N THR A 36 3.39 4.85 4.50
CA THR A 36 3.09 5.92 3.53
C THR A 36 2.70 5.39 2.15
N GLU A 37 1.95 6.21 1.40
CA GLU A 37 1.55 5.92 0.00
C GLU A 37 2.76 5.66 -0.89
N ARG A 38 3.79 6.50 -0.70
CA ARG A 38 5.01 6.46 -1.51
C ARG A 38 5.76 5.15 -1.30
N GLU A 39 5.83 4.65 -0.07
CA GLU A 39 6.43 3.36 0.23
C GLU A 39 5.60 2.22 -0.34
N ALA A 40 4.27 2.25 -0.20
CA ALA A 40 3.39 1.27 -0.80
C ALA A 40 3.56 1.21 -2.32
N ARG A 41 3.56 2.36 -3.00
CA ARG A 41 3.75 2.46 -4.45
C ARG A 41 5.12 1.96 -4.88
N ARG A 42 6.18 2.22 -4.11
CA ARG A 42 7.54 1.76 -4.43
C ARG A 42 7.62 0.24 -4.55
N THR A 43 6.82 -0.51 -3.77
CA THR A 43 6.81 -1.98 -3.84
C THR A 43 6.35 -2.53 -5.20
N LEU A 44 5.50 -1.78 -5.91
CA LEU A 44 4.89 -2.21 -7.18
C LEU A 44 5.45 -1.48 -8.40
N ALA A 45 6.07 -0.31 -8.20
CA ALA A 45 6.47 0.61 -9.27
C ALA A 45 7.48 0.05 -10.28
N ARG A 46 8.22 -1.01 -9.91
CA ARG A 46 9.21 -1.67 -10.78
C ARG A 46 8.55 -2.31 -12.00
N ASP A 47 7.53 -3.13 -11.75
CA ASP A 47 6.92 -3.97 -12.78
C ASP A 47 5.54 -3.45 -13.22
N HIS A 48 4.95 -2.54 -12.43
CA HIS A 48 3.60 -2.06 -12.64
C HIS A 48 3.52 -0.54 -12.81
N ILE A 49 2.50 -0.11 -13.54
CA ILE A 49 1.95 1.24 -13.49
C ILE A 49 0.90 1.23 -12.39
N CYS A 50 1.07 2.09 -11.39
CA CYS A 50 0.26 2.09 -10.17
C CYS A 50 -0.73 3.25 -10.17
N PHE A 51 -1.99 2.95 -9.87
CA PHE A 51 -3.07 3.91 -9.63
C PHE A 51 -3.54 3.78 -8.18
N PHE A 52 -3.59 4.91 -7.47
CA PHE A 52 -4.12 4.92 -6.10
C PHE A 52 -5.64 4.68 -6.14
N ALA A 53 -6.10 3.68 -5.38
CA ALA A 53 -7.51 3.34 -5.28
C ALA A 53 -8.10 3.65 -3.89
N GLY A 54 -7.27 3.60 -2.83
CA GLY A 54 -7.72 3.94 -1.48
C GLY A 54 -6.73 3.57 -0.39
N ARG A 55 -7.09 3.86 0.86
CA ARG A 55 -6.36 3.40 2.05
C ARG A 55 -7.31 3.05 3.19
N ILE A 56 -7.02 1.97 3.91
CA ILE A 56 -7.76 1.54 5.10
C ILE A 56 -6.83 1.65 6.31
N ARG A 57 -7.32 2.20 7.42
CA ARG A 57 -6.60 2.17 8.71
C ARG A 57 -6.65 0.76 9.27
N VAL A 58 -5.50 0.19 9.63
CA VAL A 58 -5.47 -1.03 10.44
C VAL A 58 -5.73 -0.61 11.88
N GLU A 59 -6.94 -0.88 12.38
CA GLU A 59 -7.18 -0.81 13.82
C GLU A 59 -6.55 -2.03 14.47
N VAL A 60 -5.58 -1.80 15.36
CA VAL A 60 -5.08 -2.85 16.25
C VAL A 60 -6.18 -3.09 17.27
N ALA A 61 -6.89 -4.21 17.18
CA ALA A 61 -7.76 -4.67 18.25
C ALA A 61 -6.89 -4.88 19.50
N HIS A 62 -7.05 -4.01 20.49
CA HIS A 62 -6.46 -4.20 21.81
C HIS A 62 -7.42 -5.13 22.57
N ALA A 63 -6.95 -6.34 22.87
CA ALA A 63 -7.57 -7.25 23.83
C ALA A 63 -7.03 -6.95 25.24
#